data_AF-A0A8X7WQ70-F1
#
_entry.id   AF-A0A8X7WQ70-F1
#
_cell.length_a   1.000
_cell.length_b   1.000
_cell.length_c   1.000
_cell.angle_alpha   90.00
_cell.angle_beta   90.00
_cell.angle_gamma   90.00
#
_symmetry.space_group_name_H-M   'P 1'
#
loop_
_entity.id
_entity.type
_entity.pdbx_description
1 polymer ?
#
loop_
_entity_poly.entity_id
_entity_poly.type
_entity_poly.pdbx_seq_one_letter_code
_entity_poly.pdbx_strand_id
1 'polypeptide(L)'
;MEELELPSRLFETGFEPVGRKRVNSYFNLRWIDLIKLALDKDDLEMLQGTQFATVLRMGGHTFSVMFAHYFLSRQLVTEKELELWWMFAGKPLRYAIEDFALVTGLNCEEPSASSMHGKEKVVVRVKGNARGKGTTSNSSIWEDLFGFGDAVAFSIAGSCWGILCPMCGSTKIRPEVVNKLANLDEFLIYPWGRESFLLTVKSAKPRSPLQYVQDTIAIQGFVHAMVLVTLTACPAILVKAEDGASIADDNRRSEEILESLVSRKLAVNVPWAKTVDQKGQVRLLFRSSSRIKIYFAE
;
A
#
# COMPACT_ATOMS: atom_id res chain seq x y z
N MET A 1 34.21 19.67 1.50
CA MET A 1 32.77 19.34 1.43
C MET A 1 32.75 17.83 1.32
N GLU A 2 32.45 17.14 2.42
CA GLU A 2 32.38 15.68 2.40
C GLU A 2 31.22 15.29 1.46
N GLU A 3 31.55 14.67 0.32
CA GLU A 3 30.57 13.94 -0.47
C GLU A 3 29.97 12.89 0.47
N LEU A 4 28.73 13.11 0.92
CA LEU A 4 28.01 12.09 1.68
C LEU A 4 27.77 10.92 0.74
N GLU A 5 28.56 9.86 0.91
CA GLU A 5 28.44 8.64 0.12
C GLU A 5 27.00 8.11 0.23
N LEU A 6 26.35 7.94 -0.92
CA LEU A 6 25.04 7.28 -0.97
C LEU A 6 25.16 5.86 -0.40
N PRO A 7 24.14 5.35 0.32
CA PRO A 7 24.19 4.00 0.81
C PRO A 7 24.39 2.99 -0.33
N SER A 8 25.06 1.87 -0.04
CA SER A 8 25.39 0.86 -1.05
C SER A 8 24.15 0.30 -1.73
N ARG A 9 24.26 -0.11 -2.99
CA ARG A 9 23.13 -0.67 -3.73
C ARG A 9 22.95 -2.16 -3.43
N LEU A 10 21.70 -2.63 -3.41
CA LEU A 10 21.38 -4.04 -3.31
C LEU A 10 21.89 -4.84 -4.53
N PHE A 11 21.84 -4.22 -5.70
CA PHE A 11 22.43 -4.69 -6.94
C PHE A 11 23.24 -3.55 -7.54
N GLU A 12 24.44 -3.85 -8.02
CA GLU A 12 25.24 -2.90 -8.78
C GLU A 12 24.47 -2.41 -10.02
N THR A 13 24.71 -1.17 -10.42
CA THR A 13 24.06 -0.58 -11.60
C THR A 13 24.30 -1.46 -12.83
N GLY A 14 23.22 -1.91 -13.48
CA GLY A 14 23.29 -2.79 -14.65
C GLY A 14 23.28 -4.29 -14.34
N PHE A 15 23.38 -4.67 -13.06
CA PHE A 15 23.30 -6.05 -12.59
C PHE A 15 21.96 -6.37 -11.91
N GLU A 16 20.96 -5.47 -12.01
CA GLU A 16 19.63 -5.75 -11.50
C GLU A 16 18.96 -6.92 -12.25
N PRO A 17 18.09 -7.72 -11.61
CA PRO A 17 17.42 -8.84 -12.25
C PRO A 17 16.60 -8.40 -13.47
N VAL A 18 16.84 -9.06 -14.60
CA VAL A 18 16.14 -8.83 -15.87
C VAL A 18 14.99 -9.83 -16.07
N GLY A 19 14.14 -9.57 -17.06
CA GLY A 19 13.01 -10.43 -17.42
C GLY A 19 11.71 -10.10 -16.68
N ARG A 20 10.80 -11.09 -16.64
CA ARG A 20 9.44 -10.93 -16.09
C ARG A 20 9.39 -11.29 -14.61
N LYS A 21 9.98 -10.45 -13.77
CA LYS A 21 9.98 -10.60 -12.30
C LYS A 21 8.80 -9.84 -11.67
N ARG A 22 8.22 -10.36 -10.59
CA ARG A 22 6.98 -9.84 -10.00
C ARG A 22 7.03 -9.78 -8.48
N VAL A 23 6.52 -8.68 -7.94
CA VAL A 23 6.19 -8.55 -6.51
C VAL A 23 4.70 -8.78 -6.34
N ASN A 24 4.32 -9.91 -5.75
CA ASN A 24 2.94 -10.20 -5.42
C ASN A 24 2.60 -9.56 -4.07
N SER A 25 1.49 -8.82 -4.03
CA SER A 25 0.83 -8.44 -2.78
C SER A 25 -0.31 -9.43 -2.53
N TYR A 26 -0.58 -9.77 -1.28
CA TYR A 26 -1.79 -10.55 -0.97
C TYR A 26 -3.05 -9.68 -0.94
N PHE A 27 -2.92 -8.37 -1.13
CA PHE A 27 -4.05 -7.48 -1.34
C PHE A 27 -4.19 -7.07 -2.79
N ASN A 28 -5.44 -6.98 -3.25
CA ASN A 28 -5.81 -6.48 -4.56
C ASN A 28 -6.81 -5.34 -4.37
N LEU A 29 -6.56 -4.19 -5.01
CA LEU A 29 -7.43 -3.02 -4.90
C LEU A 29 -8.85 -3.27 -5.39
N ARG A 30 -9.09 -4.27 -6.24
CA ARG A 30 -10.45 -4.67 -6.64
C ARG A 30 -11.35 -4.99 -5.44
N TRP A 31 -10.78 -5.42 -4.32
CA TRP A 31 -11.56 -5.61 -3.09
C TRP A 31 -12.24 -4.32 -2.64
N ILE A 32 -11.61 -3.16 -2.83
CA ILE A 32 -12.18 -1.84 -2.50
C ILE A 32 -13.46 -1.60 -3.30
N ASP A 33 -13.48 -1.95 -4.58
CA ASP A 33 -14.69 -1.83 -5.40
C ASP A 33 -15.78 -2.80 -4.94
N LEU A 34 -15.42 -4.03 -4.55
CA LEU A 34 -16.38 -4.99 -3.99
C LEU A 34 -17.00 -4.49 -2.67
N ILE A 35 -16.20 -3.83 -1.84
CA ILE A 35 -16.68 -3.26 -0.58
C ILE A 35 -17.62 -2.09 -0.82
N LYS A 36 -17.29 -1.21 -1.77
CA LYS A 36 -18.18 -0.11 -2.15
C LYS A 36 -19.54 -0.60 -2.63
N LEU A 37 -19.58 -1.74 -3.33
CA LEU A 37 -20.82 -2.36 -3.78
C LEU A 37 -21.63 -2.99 -2.64
N ALA A 38 -20.98 -3.33 -1.52
CA ALA A 38 -21.61 -3.93 -0.35
C ALA A 38 -22.12 -2.89 0.67
N LEU A 39 -21.66 -1.65 0.56
CA LEU A 39 -22.04 -0.55 1.44
C LEU A 39 -23.23 0.24 0.89
N ASP A 40 -24.06 0.74 1.80
CA ASP A 40 -25.05 1.74 1.42
C ASP A 40 -24.41 3.14 1.29
N LYS A 41 -25.24 4.12 0.91
CA LYS A 41 -24.78 5.48 0.66
C LYS A 41 -24.30 6.17 1.94
N ASP A 42 -24.97 5.94 3.05
CA ASP A 42 -24.71 6.63 4.32
C ASP A 42 -23.42 6.10 4.95
N ASP A 43 -23.19 4.79 4.86
CA ASP A 43 -21.94 4.15 5.29
C ASP A 43 -20.74 4.61 4.46
N LEU A 44 -20.92 4.75 3.14
CA LEU A 44 -19.89 5.26 2.25
C LEU A 44 -19.53 6.70 2.57
N GLU A 45 -20.53 7.55 2.82
CA GLU A 45 -20.33 8.94 3.22
C GLU A 45 -19.62 9.04 4.58
N MET A 46 -20.02 8.20 5.55
CA MET A 46 -19.33 8.09 6.83
C MET A 46 -17.85 7.74 6.63
N LEU A 47 -17.54 6.69 5.84
CA LEU A 47 -16.16 6.27 5.64
C LEU A 47 -15.32 7.29 4.86
N GLN A 48 -15.94 8.07 3.96
CA GLN A 48 -15.28 9.20 3.32
C GLN A 48 -14.92 10.32 4.31
N GLY A 49 -15.58 10.41 5.46
CA GLY A 49 -15.22 11.31 6.57
C GLY A 49 -14.09 10.79 7.47
N THR A 50 -13.51 9.62 7.19
CA THR A 50 -12.52 8.96 8.05
C THR A 50 -11.16 8.84 7.36
N GLN A 51 -10.18 8.23 8.05
CA GLN A 51 -8.84 7.94 7.49
C GLN A 51 -8.87 7.05 6.22
N PHE A 52 -9.97 6.37 5.91
CA PHE A 52 -10.07 5.47 4.77
C PHE A 52 -10.43 6.16 3.44
N ALA A 53 -10.78 7.45 3.47
CA ALA A 53 -11.27 8.20 2.31
C ALA A 53 -10.36 8.06 1.07
N THR A 54 -9.06 8.26 1.25
CA THR A 54 -8.09 8.19 0.15
C THR A 54 -7.95 6.77 -0.38
N VAL A 55 -7.89 5.76 0.49
CA VAL A 55 -7.78 4.36 0.05
C VAL A 55 -9.04 3.91 -0.68
N LEU A 56 -10.23 4.30 -0.23
CA LEU A 56 -11.47 4.00 -0.92
C LEU A 56 -11.46 4.49 -2.36
N ARG A 57 -10.79 5.61 -2.67
CA ARG A 57 -10.70 6.12 -4.05
C ARG A 57 -9.81 5.27 -4.97
N MET A 58 -8.98 4.39 -4.41
CA MET A 58 -7.98 3.63 -5.17
C MET A 58 -8.51 2.36 -5.86
N GLY A 59 -9.76 1.95 -5.65
CA GLY A 59 -10.27 0.65 -6.11
C GLY A 59 -10.10 0.38 -7.61
N GLY A 60 -10.28 1.40 -8.45
CA GLY A 60 -10.11 1.30 -9.90
C GLY A 60 -8.67 1.33 -10.41
N HIS A 61 -7.68 1.57 -9.55
CA HIS A 61 -6.27 1.66 -9.94
C HIS A 61 -5.68 0.28 -10.26
N THR A 62 -4.77 0.25 -11.25
CA THR A 62 -4.01 -0.94 -11.63
C THR A 62 -2.53 -0.71 -11.36
N PHE A 63 -2.03 -1.36 -10.30
CA PHE A 63 -0.62 -1.28 -9.94
C PHE A 63 0.15 -2.47 -10.51
N SER A 64 1.25 -2.16 -11.19
CA SER A 64 2.05 -3.20 -11.83
C SER A 64 2.98 -3.87 -10.82
N VAL A 65 2.75 -5.17 -10.57
CA VAL A 65 3.63 -6.05 -9.80
C VAL A 65 5.05 -6.10 -10.35
N MET A 66 5.22 -5.85 -11.65
CA MET A 66 6.53 -5.77 -12.30
C MET A 66 7.21 -4.42 -12.04
N PHE A 67 6.44 -3.34 -11.92
CA PHE A 67 6.99 -2.04 -11.55
C PHE A 67 7.46 -2.02 -10.09
N ALA A 68 6.69 -2.63 -9.18
CA ALA A 68 7.11 -2.84 -7.81
C ALA A 68 8.43 -3.60 -7.70
N HIS A 69 8.58 -4.70 -8.46
CA HIS A 69 9.85 -5.43 -8.53
C HIS A 69 10.99 -4.54 -9.09
N TYR A 70 10.70 -3.74 -10.11
CA TYR A 70 11.68 -2.90 -10.78
C TYR A 70 12.36 -1.91 -9.82
N PHE A 71 11.61 -1.13 -9.05
CA PHE A 71 12.25 -0.19 -8.11
C PHE A 71 12.80 -0.90 -6.87
N LEU A 72 12.20 -2.00 -6.41
CA LEU A 72 12.74 -2.76 -5.27
C LEU A 72 14.05 -3.48 -5.60
N SER A 73 14.31 -3.85 -6.84
CA SER A 73 15.64 -4.35 -7.23
C SER A 73 16.72 -3.25 -7.27
N ARG A 74 16.33 -1.96 -7.21
CA ARG A 74 17.22 -0.80 -7.19
C ARG A 74 17.38 -0.22 -5.79
N GLN A 75 17.14 -1.04 -4.76
CA GLN A 75 17.20 -0.60 -3.37
C GLN A 75 18.61 -0.12 -2.99
N LEU A 76 18.65 0.88 -2.11
CA LEU A 76 19.84 1.28 -1.36
C LEU A 76 19.76 0.64 0.03
N VAL A 77 20.84 -0.01 0.44
CA VAL A 77 20.99 -0.69 1.72
C VAL A 77 21.17 0.36 2.80
N THR A 78 20.20 0.47 3.69
CA THR A 78 20.19 1.45 4.78
C THR A 78 20.03 0.78 6.14
N GLU A 79 20.81 1.23 7.13
CA GLU A 79 20.77 0.77 8.52
C GLU A 79 19.47 1.15 9.23
N LYS A 80 18.76 2.18 8.74
CA LYS A 80 17.52 2.66 9.37
C LYS A 80 16.38 1.67 9.23
N GLU A 81 16.04 0.94 10.29
CA GLU A 81 15.11 -0.20 10.25
C GLU A 81 13.77 0.07 9.53
N LEU A 82 13.20 1.27 9.72
CA LEU A 82 11.89 1.65 9.19
C LEU A 82 11.96 2.54 7.94
N GLU A 83 13.07 2.50 7.21
CA GLU A 83 13.19 3.17 5.91
C GLU A 83 13.61 2.19 4.81
N LEU A 84 13.02 2.38 3.64
CA LEU A 84 13.41 1.75 2.39
C LEU A 84 13.79 2.83 1.39
N TRP A 85 14.87 2.60 0.67
CA TRP A 85 15.41 3.56 -0.27
C TRP A 85 15.61 2.86 -1.60
N TRP A 86 15.35 3.52 -2.72
CA TRP A 86 15.67 2.99 -4.04
C TRP A 86 16.05 4.09 -5.02
N MET A 87 16.87 3.74 -5.99
CA MET A 87 17.23 4.65 -7.07
C MET A 87 16.13 4.72 -8.11
N PHE A 88 15.74 5.94 -8.48
CA PHE A 88 14.82 6.21 -9.57
C PHE A 88 15.13 7.55 -10.23
N ALA A 89 15.15 7.59 -11.56
CA ALA A 89 15.54 8.75 -12.38
C ALA A 89 16.85 9.41 -11.91
N GLY A 90 17.84 8.58 -11.56
CA GLY A 90 19.17 9.03 -11.11
C GLY A 90 19.23 9.55 -9.67
N LYS A 91 18.16 9.45 -8.88
CA LYS A 91 18.11 9.98 -7.51
C LYS A 91 17.59 8.95 -6.50
N PRO A 92 17.98 9.03 -5.22
CA PRO A 92 17.48 8.14 -4.19
C PRO A 92 16.10 8.61 -3.70
N LEU A 93 15.10 7.76 -3.86
CA LEU A 93 13.78 7.92 -3.27
C LEU A 93 13.74 7.23 -1.91
N ARG A 94 13.29 7.96 -0.87
CA ARG A 94 12.98 7.38 0.44
C ARG A 94 11.50 6.97 0.51
N TYR A 95 11.27 5.86 1.19
CA TYR A 95 9.98 5.42 1.68
C TYR A 95 10.06 5.22 3.20
N ALA A 96 9.36 6.08 3.92
CA ALA A 96 9.23 6.10 5.37
C ALA A 96 7.75 6.20 5.78
N ILE A 97 7.49 6.20 7.09
CA ILE A 97 6.12 6.20 7.61
C ILE A 97 5.35 7.46 7.24
N GLU A 98 6.02 8.61 7.14
CA GLU A 98 5.38 9.86 6.74
C GLU A 98 4.96 9.84 5.27
N ASP A 99 5.76 9.19 4.42
CA ASP A 99 5.48 9.03 2.99
C ASP A 99 4.27 8.10 2.81
N PHE A 100 4.21 7.03 3.60
CA PHE A 100 3.06 6.13 3.65
C PHE A 100 1.79 6.84 4.12
N ALA A 101 1.87 7.58 5.23
CA ALA A 101 0.75 8.35 5.76
C ALA A 101 0.24 9.36 4.73
N LEU A 102 1.16 10.04 4.03
CA LEU A 102 0.80 11.00 2.99
C LEU A 102 0.01 10.34 1.85
N VAL A 103 0.52 9.25 1.26
CA VAL A 103 -0.12 8.66 0.07
C VAL A 103 -1.38 7.86 0.37
N THR A 104 -1.55 7.40 1.60
CA THR A 104 -2.71 6.57 2.01
C THR A 104 -3.77 7.33 2.78
N GLY A 105 -3.42 8.43 3.45
CA GLY A 105 -4.31 9.14 4.38
C GLY A 105 -4.57 8.38 5.70
N LEU A 106 -3.95 7.21 5.89
CA LEU A 106 -4.19 6.37 7.05
C LEU A 106 -3.46 6.90 8.29
N ASN A 107 -4.08 6.69 9.46
CA ASN A 107 -3.47 7.04 10.73
C ASN A 107 -2.20 6.19 10.97
N CYS A 108 -1.06 6.85 11.17
CA CYS A 108 0.23 6.23 11.40
C CYS A 108 0.84 6.54 12.78
N GLU A 109 0.04 7.13 13.68
CA GLU A 109 0.45 7.46 15.05
C GLU A 109 0.79 6.23 15.87
N GLU A 110 1.54 6.43 16.96
CA GLU A 110 1.81 5.35 17.89
C GLU A 110 0.54 4.97 18.67
N PRO A 111 0.21 3.67 18.78
CA PRO A 111 -0.92 3.24 19.59
C PRO A 111 -0.71 3.73 21.03
N SER A 112 -1.70 4.44 21.58
CA SER A 112 -1.69 4.79 22.99
C SER A 112 -1.62 3.52 23.84
N ALA A 113 -0.85 3.53 24.94
CA ALA A 113 -0.60 2.36 25.79
C ALA A 113 -1.88 1.71 26.36
N SER A 114 -3.02 2.40 26.34
CA SER A 114 -4.34 1.88 26.71
C SER A 114 -4.91 0.86 25.71
N SER A 115 -4.47 0.86 24.45
CA SER A 115 -4.92 -0.07 23.40
C SER A 115 -4.32 -1.49 23.50
N MET A 116 -3.39 -1.71 24.45
CA MET A 116 -2.69 -2.99 24.67
C MET A 116 -3.36 -3.91 25.72
N HIS A 117 -4.49 -3.51 26.31
CA HIS A 117 -5.18 -4.26 27.39
C HIS A 117 -6.38 -5.08 26.92
N GLY A 118 -6.22 -5.83 25.83
CA GLY A 118 -7.23 -6.77 25.30
C GLY A 118 -6.79 -8.23 25.33
N LYS A 119 -6.18 -8.70 26.43
CA LYS A 119 -5.90 -10.15 26.61
C LYS A 119 -7.15 -10.88 27.10
N GLU A 120 -8.23 -10.87 26.32
CA GLU A 120 -9.26 -11.90 26.44
C GLU A 120 -9.35 -12.68 25.13
N LYS A 121 -8.92 -13.94 25.20
CA LYS A 121 -9.07 -14.91 24.12
C LYS A 121 -10.54 -15.26 23.99
N VAL A 122 -11.28 -14.52 23.15
CA VAL A 122 -12.54 -15.05 22.62
C VAL A 122 -12.18 -16.13 21.61
N VAL A 123 -12.21 -17.39 22.05
CA VAL A 123 -12.07 -18.57 21.19
C VAL A 123 -13.38 -18.74 20.44
N VAL A 124 -13.51 -18.13 19.26
CA VAL A 124 -14.61 -18.45 18.34
C VAL A 124 -14.33 -19.82 17.73
N ARG A 125 -15.02 -20.85 18.25
CA ARG A 125 -14.92 -22.23 17.78
C ARG A 125 -15.81 -22.41 16.56
N VAL A 126 -15.26 -22.24 15.35
CA VAL A 126 -15.95 -22.62 14.12
C VAL A 126 -16.01 -24.15 14.05
N LYS A 127 -17.19 -24.72 14.32
CA LYS A 127 -17.48 -26.14 14.10
C LYS A 127 -17.63 -26.37 12.60
N GLY A 128 -16.61 -26.94 11.96
CA GLY A 128 -16.77 -27.52 10.63
C GLY A 128 -17.57 -28.82 10.74
N ASN A 129 -18.74 -28.88 10.10
CA ASN A 129 -19.36 -30.15 9.76
C ASN A 129 -20.15 -30.08 8.44
N ALA A 130 -19.77 -30.99 7.54
CA ALA A 130 -20.58 -31.74 6.57
C ALA A 130 -21.22 -31.08 5.33
N ARG A 131 -20.76 -31.57 4.17
CA ARG A 131 -21.52 -32.08 3.01
C ARG A 131 -23.02 -31.70 2.91
N GLY A 132 -23.35 -30.95 1.86
CA GLY A 132 -24.41 -31.32 0.91
C GLY A 132 -25.71 -30.50 0.87
N LYS A 133 -26.07 -30.16 -0.38
CA LYS A 133 -27.37 -29.74 -0.95
C LYS A 133 -27.80 -28.28 -0.77
N GLY A 134 -28.01 -27.66 -1.94
CA GLY A 134 -28.39 -26.28 -2.10
C GLY A 134 -29.76 -25.95 -1.55
N THR A 135 -29.86 -24.73 -1.04
CA THR A 135 -31.10 -23.97 -0.93
C THR A 135 -30.69 -22.50 -1.01
N THR A 136 -31.29 -21.80 -1.97
CA THR A 136 -31.09 -20.37 -2.19
C THR A 136 -31.77 -19.60 -1.07
N SER A 137 -31.04 -19.29 0.00
CA SER A 137 -31.32 -18.14 0.87
C SER A 137 -30.31 -17.05 0.53
N ASN A 138 -30.76 -15.80 0.44
CA ASN A 138 -29.90 -14.61 0.33
C ASN A 138 -29.10 -14.35 1.63
N SER A 139 -28.68 -15.40 2.34
CA SER A 139 -27.68 -15.31 3.40
C SER A 139 -26.36 -15.06 2.70
N SER A 140 -25.85 -13.83 2.82
CA SER A 140 -24.62 -13.44 2.13
C SER A 140 -23.49 -14.38 2.58
N ILE A 141 -22.60 -14.77 1.65
CA ILE A 141 -21.40 -15.59 1.88
C ILE A 141 -20.61 -15.20 3.15
N TRP A 142 -20.80 -13.95 3.61
CA TRP A 142 -20.16 -13.34 4.77
C TRP A 142 -20.77 -13.76 6.11
N GLU A 143 -22.06 -14.09 6.17
CA GLU A 143 -22.70 -14.68 7.37
C GLU A 143 -22.08 -16.05 7.68
N ASP A 144 -21.87 -16.87 6.64
CA ASP A 144 -21.26 -18.19 6.74
C ASP A 144 -19.76 -18.14 7.12
N LEU A 145 -19.03 -17.11 6.69
CA LEU A 145 -17.59 -17.00 6.97
C LEU A 145 -17.28 -16.48 8.38
N PHE A 146 -18.13 -15.59 8.93
CA PHE A 146 -17.74 -14.80 10.11
C PHE A 146 -18.82 -14.65 11.20
N GLY A 147 -20.10 -14.98 10.94
CA GLY A 147 -21.12 -15.12 11.99
C GLY A 147 -21.59 -13.84 12.73
N PHE A 148 -21.48 -12.66 12.11
CA PHE A 148 -21.98 -11.38 12.66
C PHE A 148 -23.10 -10.77 11.79
N GLY A 149 -23.86 -9.80 12.33
CA GLY A 149 -25.10 -9.28 11.71
C GLY A 149 -25.05 -7.86 11.12
N ASP A 150 -23.95 -7.10 11.26
CA ASP A 150 -23.89 -5.68 10.84
C ASP A 150 -23.05 -5.46 9.56
N ALA A 151 -23.72 -5.13 8.45
CA ALA A 151 -23.13 -4.88 7.12
C ALA A 151 -22.02 -3.80 7.11
N VAL A 152 -22.14 -2.79 7.98
CA VAL A 152 -21.17 -1.69 8.12
C VAL A 152 -19.84 -2.20 8.65
N ALA A 153 -19.87 -2.98 9.74
CA ALA A 153 -18.69 -3.58 10.34
C ALA A 153 -17.98 -4.55 9.37
N PHE A 154 -18.73 -5.27 8.54
CA PHE A 154 -18.19 -6.17 7.50
C PHE A 154 -17.41 -5.45 6.41
N SER A 155 -17.95 -4.33 5.93
CA SER A 155 -17.35 -3.57 4.84
C SER A 155 -16.15 -2.76 5.30
N ILE A 156 -16.18 -2.27 6.54
CA ILE A 156 -15.05 -1.64 7.20
C ILE A 156 -13.95 -2.67 7.44
N ALA A 157 -14.29 -3.86 7.94
CA ALA A 157 -13.37 -4.98 8.06
C ALA A 157 -12.77 -5.37 6.70
N GLY A 158 -13.55 -5.35 5.62
CA GLY A 158 -13.11 -5.61 4.25
C GLY A 158 -12.14 -4.54 3.71
N SER A 159 -12.44 -3.25 3.88
CA SER A 159 -11.58 -2.14 3.42
C SER A 159 -10.23 -2.19 4.12
N CYS A 160 -10.29 -2.51 5.41
CA CYS A 160 -9.14 -2.67 6.23
C CYS A 160 -8.45 -4.02 5.97
N TRP A 161 -9.15 -5.08 5.59
CA TRP A 161 -8.61 -6.42 5.30
C TRP A 161 -7.37 -6.39 4.40
N GLY A 162 -7.46 -5.55 3.38
CA GLY A 162 -6.41 -5.37 2.39
C GLY A 162 -5.21 -4.55 2.81
N ILE A 163 -5.47 -3.56 3.63
CA ILE A 163 -4.49 -2.64 4.18
C ILE A 163 -3.76 -3.32 5.35
N LEU A 164 -4.48 -4.12 6.14
CA LEU A 164 -4.07 -4.62 7.45
C LEU A 164 -3.50 -6.03 7.46
N CYS A 165 -3.84 -6.88 6.50
CA CYS A 165 -3.46 -8.29 6.63
C CYS A 165 -3.31 -9.03 5.29
N PRO A 166 -2.21 -8.82 4.55
CA PRO A 166 -1.81 -9.74 3.52
C PRO A 166 -0.74 -10.66 4.11
N MET A 167 -1.05 -11.41 5.18
CA MET A 167 -0.04 -12.25 5.86
C MET A 167 0.04 -13.69 5.34
N CYS A 168 -0.97 -14.20 4.64
CA CYS A 168 -0.98 -15.58 4.13
C CYS A 168 -2.09 -15.78 3.08
N GLY A 169 -1.93 -16.77 2.19
CA GLY A 169 -3.02 -17.28 1.34
C GLY A 169 -4.17 -17.95 2.11
N SER A 170 -4.03 -18.14 3.44
CA SER A 170 -5.13 -18.53 4.32
C SER A 170 -5.79 -17.30 4.91
N THR A 171 -7.00 -17.01 4.47
CA THR A 171 -7.92 -15.91 4.83
C THR A 171 -8.39 -15.90 6.30
N LYS A 172 -7.53 -16.20 7.27
CA LYS A 172 -7.91 -16.20 8.71
C LYS A 172 -7.71 -14.82 9.32
N ILE A 173 -8.80 -14.19 9.77
CA ILE A 173 -8.74 -12.93 10.53
C ILE A 173 -8.03 -13.17 11.85
N ARG A 174 -7.15 -12.24 12.25
CA ARG A 174 -6.69 -12.18 13.63
C ARG A 174 -7.88 -11.82 14.53
N PRO A 175 -8.19 -12.60 15.58
CA PRO A 175 -9.29 -12.28 16.50
C PRO A 175 -9.18 -10.86 17.07
N GLU A 176 -7.96 -10.35 17.26
CA GLU A 176 -7.68 -8.99 17.73
C GLU A 176 -8.26 -7.90 16.81
N VAL A 177 -8.27 -8.12 15.49
CA VAL A 177 -8.87 -7.17 14.52
C VAL A 177 -10.39 -7.25 14.56
N VAL A 178 -10.93 -8.46 14.70
CA VAL A 178 -12.38 -8.67 14.85
C VAL A 178 -12.89 -8.00 16.13
N ASN A 179 -12.15 -8.14 17.23
CA ASN A 179 -12.51 -7.52 18.50
C ASN A 179 -12.56 -5.99 18.42
N LYS A 180 -11.74 -5.38 17.55
CA LYS A 180 -11.77 -3.92 17.34
C LYS A 180 -13.02 -3.45 16.60
N LEU A 181 -13.68 -4.31 15.83
CA LEU A 181 -14.96 -3.98 15.19
C LEU A 181 -16.12 -3.89 16.19
N ALA A 182 -15.93 -4.37 17.42
CA ALA A 182 -16.93 -4.21 18.49
C ALA A 182 -17.12 -2.75 18.91
N ASN A 183 -16.13 -1.88 18.66
CA ASN A 183 -16.23 -0.44 18.88
C ASN A 183 -15.80 0.30 17.61
N LEU A 184 -16.79 0.75 16.84
CA LEU A 184 -16.56 1.43 15.57
C LEU A 184 -15.74 2.72 15.73
N ASP A 185 -15.98 3.51 16.78
CA ASP A 185 -15.24 4.75 17.00
C ASP A 185 -13.75 4.48 17.26
N GLU A 186 -13.43 3.48 18.09
CA GLU A 186 -12.05 3.05 18.31
C GLU A 186 -11.41 2.51 17.01
N PHE A 187 -12.18 1.75 16.24
CA PHE A 187 -11.74 1.21 14.97
C PHE A 187 -11.37 2.32 13.97
N LEU A 188 -12.22 3.35 13.83
CA LEU A 188 -12.04 4.42 12.85
C LEU A 188 -10.84 5.31 13.15
N ILE A 189 -10.41 5.42 14.42
CA ILE A 189 -9.23 6.19 14.81
C ILE A 189 -7.96 5.35 14.99
N TYR A 190 -8.06 4.01 14.99
CA TYR A 190 -6.90 3.13 15.21
C TYR A 190 -5.79 3.37 14.17
N PRO A 191 -4.50 3.29 14.53
CA PRO A 191 -3.36 3.56 13.63
C PRO A 191 -3.11 2.44 12.61
N TRP A 192 -4.10 2.18 11.76
CA TRP A 192 -4.08 1.16 10.71
C TRP A 192 -2.96 1.36 9.70
N GLY A 193 -2.62 2.62 9.43
CA GLY A 193 -1.50 2.96 8.56
C GLY A 193 -0.17 2.51 9.14
N ARG A 194 0.03 2.63 10.45
CA ARG A 194 1.26 2.17 11.10
C ARG A 194 1.44 0.65 11.00
N GLU A 195 0.40 -0.12 11.29
CA GLU A 195 0.43 -1.59 11.15
C GLU A 195 0.76 -2.00 9.72
N SER A 196 0.07 -1.40 8.75
CA SER A 196 0.28 -1.68 7.33
C SER A 196 1.70 -1.35 6.87
N PHE A 197 2.19 -0.17 7.28
CA PHE A 197 3.54 0.28 6.98
C PHE A 197 4.60 -0.67 7.56
N LEU A 198 4.47 -1.03 8.84
CA LEU A 198 5.40 -1.94 9.51
C LEU A 198 5.42 -3.31 8.85
N LEU A 199 4.26 -3.88 8.49
CA LEU A 199 4.18 -5.13 7.74
C LEU A 199 4.89 -5.03 6.39
N THR A 200 4.69 -3.91 5.69
CA THR A 200 5.30 -3.68 4.37
C THR A 200 6.82 -3.62 4.46
N VAL A 201 7.36 -2.80 5.37
CA VAL A 201 8.81 -2.63 5.53
C VAL A 201 9.46 -3.91 6.06
N LYS A 202 8.90 -4.53 7.10
CA LYS A 202 9.42 -5.78 7.66
C LYS A 202 9.39 -6.94 6.67
N SER A 203 8.46 -6.92 5.70
CA SER A 203 8.40 -7.95 4.66
C SER A 203 9.36 -7.69 3.50
N ALA A 204 9.57 -6.43 3.11
CA ALA A 204 10.40 -6.05 1.96
C ALA A 204 11.89 -5.91 2.30
N LYS A 205 12.21 -5.29 3.43
CA LYS A 205 13.58 -4.92 3.83
C LYS A 205 14.56 -6.08 4.01
N PRO A 206 14.20 -7.21 4.67
CA PRO A 206 15.15 -8.30 4.90
C PRO A 206 15.37 -9.18 3.66
N ARG A 207 14.83 -8.81 2.49
CA ARG A 207 14.91 -9.65 1.30
C ARG A 207 16.30 -9.60 0.68
N SER A 208 16.89 -10.78 0.52
CA SER A 208 18.21 -10.90 -0.08
C SER A 208 18.16 -10.74 -1.61
N PRO A 209 19.29 -10.40 -2.25
CA PRO A 209 19.38 -10.36 -3.72
C PRO A 209 18.87 -11.65 -4.38
N LEU A 210 19.16 -12.83 -3.79
CA LEU A 210 18.70 -14.12 -4.29
C LEU A 210 17.18 -14.23 -4.38
N GLN A 211 16.44 -13.58 -3.47
CA GLN A 211 14.97 -13.58 -3.50
C GLN A 211 14.42 -12.67 -4.60
N TYR A 212 15.12 -11.57 -4.92
CA TYR A 212 14.74 -10.68 -6.02
C TYR A 212 15.07 -11.26 -7.40
N VAL A 213 15.99 -12.23 -7.49
CA VAL A 213 16.27 -12.96 -8.74
C VAL A 213 15.17 -13.99 -9.07
N GLN A 214 14.37 -14.42 -8.09
CA GLN A 214 13.23 -15.33 -8.33
C GLN A 214 12.15 -14.67 -9.18
N ASP A 215 11.40 -15.47 -9.94
CA ASP A 215 10.33 -14.95 -10.81
C ASP A 215 9.21 -14.24 -10.05
N THR A 216 8.95 -14.68 -8.83
CA THR A 216 7.94 -14.07 -7.96
C THR A 216 8.45 -13.96 -6.53
N ILE A 217 8.22 -12.80 -5.93
CA ILE A 217 8.41 -12.56 -4.50
C ILE A 217 7.10 -12.02 -3.92
N ALA A 218 6.66 -12.56 -2.79
CA ALA A 218 5.50 -12.04 -2.10
C ALA A 218 5.93 -11.02 -1.04
N ILE A 219 5.30 -9.85 -0.98
CA ILE A 219 5.51 -8.83 0.05
C ILE A 219 4.19 -8.58 0.76
N GLN A 220 4.23 -8.62 2.10
CA GLN A 220 3.10 -8.35 2.97
C GLN A 220 2.88 -6.83 3.13
N GLY A 221 1.78 -6.44 3.76
CA GLY A 221 1.34 -5.04 3.82
C GLY A 221 0.91 -4.44 2.47
N PHE A 222 0.92 -3.11 2.40
CA PHE A 222 0.32 -2.36 1.31
C PHE A 222 1.37 -1.83 0.32
N VAL A 223 1.93 -2.73 -0.49
CA VAL A 223 2.96 -2.42 -1.53
C VAL A 223 2.50 -1.34 -2.52
N HIS A 224 1.19 -1.20 -2.72
CA HIS A 224 0.60 -0.13 -3.54
C HIS A 224 1.05 1.27 -3.07
N ALA A 225 1.27 1.47 -1.76
CA ALA A 225 1.79 2.73 -1.23
C ALA A 225 3.21 3.04 -1.74
N MET A 226 4.09 2.05 -1.87
CA MET A 226 5.44 2.26 -2.45
C MET A 226 5.37 2.74 -3.90
N VAL A 227 4.43 2.18 -4.67
CA VAL A 227 4.21 2.62 -6.04
C VAL A 227 3.66 4.05 -6.06
N LEU A 228 2.69 4.38 -5.19
CA LEU A 228 2.15 5.73 -5.07
C LEU A 228 3.22 6.75 -4.65
N VAL A 229 4.10 6.42 -3.70
CA VAL A 229 5.24 7.27 -3.32
C VAL A 229 6.15 7.52 -4.52
N THR A 230 6.46 6.46 -5.29
CA THR A 230 7.27 6.58 -6.51
C THR A 230 6.60 7.48 -7.56
N LEU A 231 5.29 7.32 -7.75
CA LEU A 231 4.50 8.13 -8.69
C LEU A 231 4.37 9.59 -8.25
N THR A 232 4.23 9.82 -6.94
CA THR A 232 4.14 11.17 -6.37
C THR A 232 5.47 11.90 -6.51
N ALA A 233 6.59 11.18 -6.35
CA ALA A 233 7.92 11.74 -6.55
C ALA A 233 8.28 11.94 -8.04
N CYS A 234 7.78 11.07 -8.92
CA CYS A 234 8.08 11.06 -10.35
C CYS A 234 6.80 10.90 -11.20
N PRO A 235 5.92 11.90 -11.27
CA PRO A 235 4.66 11.77 -12.02
C PRO A 235 4.87 11.64 -13.54
N ALA A 236 6.06 11.96 -14.06
CA ALA A 236 6.42 11.81 -15.46
C ALA A 236 6.34 10.36 -15.99
N ILE A 237 6.33 9.35 -15.10
CA ILE A 237 6.15 7.94 -15.51
C ILE A 237 4.70 7.58 -15.82
N LEU A 238 3.75 8.46 -15.56
CA LEU A 238 2.37 8.29 -15.97
C LEU A 238 2.21 8.76 -17.41
N VAL A 239 2.00 7.79 -18.30
CA VAL A 239 1.78 8.04 -19.72
C VAL A 239 0.37 8.57 -19.91
N LYS A 240 0.19 9.89 -19.75
CA LYS A 240 -1.01 10.71 -20.01
C LYS A 240 -2.31 10.20 -19.36
N ALA A 241 -3.04 11.08 -18.67
CA ALA A 241 -4.46 10.77 -18.44
C ALA A 241 -5.20 10.68 -19.77
N GLU A 242 -6.36 10.02 -19.77
CA GLU A 242 -7.27 9.95 -20.93
C GLU A 242 -7.60 11.35 -21.50
N ASP A 243 -7.38 12.41 -20.72
CA ASP A 243 -7.57 13.83 -21.08
C ASP A 243 -6.34 14.52 -21.71
N GLY A 244 -5.18 13.85 -21.81
CA GLY A 244 -3.96 14.44 -22.36
C GLY A 244 -3.25 15.49 -21.48
N ALA A 245 -3.71 15.72 -20.24
CA ALA A 245 -3.12 16.70 -19.33
C ALA A 245 -1.78 16.20 -18.75
N SER A 246 -0.74 17.03 -18.87
CA SER A 246 0.55 16.80 -18.21
C SER A 246 0.40 16.97 -16.69
N ILE A 247 0.65 15.93 -15.91
CA ILE A 247 0.82 16.05 -14.44
C ILE A 247 2.19 16.68 -14.11
N ALA A 248 3.12 16.69 -15.07
CA ALA A 248 4.45 17.24 -14.93
C ALA A 248 4.43 18.78 -15.04
N ASP A 249 3.70 19.42 -14.13
CA ASP A 249 3.90 20.83 -13.81
C ASP A 249 4.75 20.91 -12.54
N ASP A 250 5.93 21.50 -12.69
CA ASP A 250 7.02 21.52 -11.72
C ASP A 250 6.70 22.31 -10.43
N ASN A 251 5.57 23.03 -10.37
CA ASN A 251 5.21 23.89 -9.24
C ASN A 251 4.24 23.29 -8.21
N ARG A 252 3.66 22.11 -8.48
CA ARG A 252 2.59 21.52 -7.66
C ARG A 252 3.10 20.91 -6.36
N ARG A 253 2.32 21.00 -5.29
CA ARG A 253 2.62 20.36 -3.99
C ARG A 253 2.40 18.84 -4.05
N SER A 254 3.07 18.07 -3.19
CA SER A 254 2.93 16.61 -3.12
C SER A 254 1.48 16.17 -2.93
N GLU A 255 0.71 16.91 -2.14
CA GLU A 255 -0.71 16.70 -1.90
C GLU A 255 -1.56 16.94 -3.16
N GLU A 256 -1.23 17.97 -3.95
CA GLU A 256 -1.94 18.27 -5.20
C GLU A 256 -1.66 17.22 -6.29
N ILE A 257 -0.41 16.75 -6.36
CA ILE A 257 -0.02 15.66 -7.24
C ILE A 257 -0.77 14.41 -6.83
N LEU A 258 -0.73 14.04 -5.54
CA LEU A 258 -1.43 12.88 -5.03
C LEU A 258 -2.93 12.96 -5.32
N GLU A 259 -3.58 14.10 -5.07
CA GLU A 259 -5.00 14.31 -5.38
C GLU A 259 -5.30 14.11 -6.87
N SER A 260 -4.40 14.58 -7.73
CA SER A 260 -4.46 14.32 -9.18
C SER A 260 -4.24 12.84 -9.52
N LEU A 261 -3.43 12.12 -8.74
CA LEU A 261 -3.19 10.68 -8.93
C LEU A 261 -4.38 9.84 -8.49
N VAL A 262 -4.96 10.12 -7.32
CA VAL A 262 -6.07 9.32 -6.77
C VAL A 262 -7.41 9.64 -7.44
N SER A 263 -7.56 10.79 -8.09
CA SER A 263 -8.76 11.16 -8.85
C SER A 263 -8.89 10.50 -10.22
N ARG A 264 -7.84 9.82 -10.71
CA ARG A 264 -7.82 9.17 -12.03
C ARG A 264 -7.65 7.67 -11.92
N LYS A 265 -7.96 6.94 -12.99
CA LYS A 265 -7.58 5.53 -13.11
C LYS A 265 -6.07 5.40 -13.35
N LEU A 266 -5.31 5.05 -12.32
CA LEU A 266 -3.86 4.86 -12.44
C LEU A 266 -3.52 3.53 -13.14
N ALA A 267 -2.65 3.60 -14.14
CA ALA A 267 -2.02 2.44 -14.75
C ALA A 267 -0.57 2.79 -15.14
N VAL A 268 0.40 2.08 -14.54
CA VAL A 268 1.82 2.35 -14.81
C VAL A 268 2.27 1.57 -16.06
N ASN A 269 2.70 2.30 -17.09
CA ASN A 269 3.38 1.71 -18.24
C ASN A 269 4.83 1.39 -17.85
N VAL A 270 5.10 0.12 -17.54
CA VAL A 270 6.43 -0.30 -17.05
C VAL A 270 7.54 0.01 -18.04
N PRO A 271 7.47 -0.34 -19.34
CA PRO A 271 8.49 0.05 -20.31
C PRO A 271 8.82 1.54 -20.29
N TRP A 272 7.79 2.41 -20.28
CA TRP A 272 8.00 3.85 -20.21
C TRP A 272 8.67 4.29 -18.91
N ALA A 273 8.23 3.76 -17.76
CA ALA A 273 8.83 4.08 -16.47
C ALA A 273 10.31 3.70 -16.42
N LYS A 274 10.71 2.58 -17.05
CA LYS A 274 12.13 2.21 -17.20
C LYS A 274 12.88 3.18 -18.09
N THR A 275 12.30 3.61 -19.21
CA THR A 275 12.91 4.61 -20.09
C THR A 275 13.12 5.94 -19.38
N VAL A 276 12.15 6.38 -18.58
CA VAL A 276 12.26 7.59 -17.76
C VAL A 276 13.39 7.46 -16.74
N ASP A 277 13.45 6.34 -16.03
CA ASP A 277 14.49 6.05 -15.05
C ASP A 277 15.90 6.05 -15.68
N GLN A 278 16.07 5.32 -16.79
CA GLN A 278 17.34 5.18 -17.51
C GLN A 278 17.84 6.48 -18.14
N LYS A 279 16.93 7.35 -18.59
CA LYS A 279 17.33 8.65 -19.14
C LYS A 279 17.91 9.58 -18.08
N GLY A 280 17.61 9.36 -16.78
CA GLY A 280 18.11 10.20 -15.68
C GLY A 280 17.71 11.68 -15.74
N GLN A 281 16.88 12.08 -16.71
CA GLN A 281 16.59 13.47 -17.07
C GLN A 281 15.27 13.98 -16.47
N VAL A 282 14.65 13.24 -15.55
CA VAL A 282 13.42 13.71 -14.89
C VAL A 282 13.76 14.40 -13.58
N ARG A 283 13.39 15.69 -13.49
CA ARG A 283 13.35 16.39 -12.22
C ARG A 283 12.28 15.73 -11.35
N LEU A 284 12.71 14.91 -10.39
CA LEU A 284 11.85 14.51 -9.28
C LEU A 284 11.34 15.76 -8.57
N LEU A 285 10.07 15.78 -8.15
CA LEU A 285 9.46 16.97 -7.57
C LEU A 285 10.04 17.22 -6.17
N PHE A 286 10.91 18.23 -6.11
CA PHE A 286 11.67 18.64 -4.94
C PHE A 286 10.93 19.75 -4.19
N ARG A 287 10.63 19.58 -2.90
CA ARG A 287 10.65 20.74 -1.99
C ARG A 287 11.15 20.35 -0.60
N SER A 288 11.98 21.23 -0.04
CA SER A 288 12.30 21.36 1.40
C SER A 288 11.06 21.52 2.31
N SER A 289 9.86 21.59 1.73
CA SER A 289 8.57 21.73 2.41
C SER A 289 7.63 20.54 2.14
N SER A 290 8.05 19.52 1.38
CA SER A 290 7.27 18.31 1.11
C SER A 290 7.56 17.23 2.16
N ARG A 291 6.53 16.52 2.62
CA ARG A 291 6.71 15.39 3.56
C ARG A 291 7.50 14.22 2.94
N ILE A 292 7.50 14.10 1.60
CA ILE A 292 8.37 13.16 0.87
C ILE A 292 9.76 13.75 0.70
N LYS A 293 10.72 13.21 1.48
CA LYS A 293 12.13 13.59 1.39
C LYS A 293 12.85 12.72 0.35
N ILE A 294 13.26 13.34 -0.75
CA ILE A 294 14.24 12.79 -1.69
C ILE A 294 15.58 13.32 -1.22
N TYR A 295 16.53 12.44 -0.91
CA TYR A 295 17.85 12.86 -0.47
C TYR A 295 18.73 13.14 -1.69
N PHE A 296 19.61 14.12 -1.56
CA PHE A 296 20.60 14.40 -2.59
C PHE A 296 21.89 13.64 -2.26
N ALA A 297 22.58 13.13 -3.28
CA ALA A 297 23.99 13.44 -3.35
C ALA A 297 24.01 14.87 -3.92
N GLU A 298 24.33 15.86 -3.09
CA GLU A 298 24.41 17.26 -3.54
C GLU A 298 25.58 17.44 -4.51
#